data_AF-A0A2M8S8Y2-F1
#
_entry.id   AF-A0A2M8S8Y2-F1
#
_cell.length_a   1.000
_cell.length_b   1.000
_cell.length_c   1.000
_cell.angle_alpha   90.00
_cell.angle_beta   90.00
_cell.angle_gamma   90.00
#
_symmetry.space_group_name_H-M   'P 1'
#
loop_
_entity.id
_entity.type
_entity.pdbx_description
1 polymer ?
#
loop_
_entity_poly.entity_id
_entity_poly.type
_entity_poly.pdbx_seq_one_letter_code
_entity_poly.pdbx_strand_id
1 'polypeptide(L)'
;DLARQQVAIYWSATWYDSLLGALERLFTLPTQIALAVLVLQAFTRKQGWWVWLAVGYHAVVDATAIFLVGKVGPYWTETIIGGFAILSLVIIFVLRQPEPLSEAEVPDLGPIPALSFTPQPVEETEENIEKTRYQ
;
A
#
# COMPACT_ATOMS: atom_id res chain seq x y z
N ASP A 1 32.49 -26.25 2.70
CA ASP A 1 31.42 -27.27 2.79
C ASP A 1 30.00 -26.72 2.89
N LEU A 2 29.71 -25.76 3.78
CA LEU A 2 28.38 -25.10 3.87
C LEU A 2 27.86 -24.50 2.55
N ALA A 3 28.74 -23.83 1.78
CA ALA A 3 28.35 -23.24 0.49
C ALA A 3 27.92 -24.31 -0.54
N ARG A 4 28.58 -25.48 -0.56
CA ARG A 4 28.20 -26.59 -1.46
C ARG A 4 26.89 -27.23 -1.01
N GLN A 5 26.63 -27.30 0.29
CA GLN A 5 25.35 -27.77 0.83
C GLN A 5 24.18 -26.83 0.49
N GLN A 6 24.35 -25.50 0.62
CA GLN A 6 23.31 -24.54 0.22
C GLN A 6 22.98 -24.61 -1.27
N VAL A 7 24.00 -24.77 -2.12
CA VAL A 7 23.82 -24.96 -3.57
C VAL A 7 23.08 -26.27 -3.85
N ALA A 8 23.43 -27.37 -3.19
CA ALA A 8 22.72 -28.65 -3.35
C ALA A 8 21.25 -28.59 -2.88
N ILE A 9 20.97 -27.87 -1.78
CA ILE A 9 19.60 -27.63 -1.30
C ILE A 9 18.82 -26.78 -2.32
N TYR A 10 19.42 -25.72 -2.85
CA TYR A 10 18.80 -24.87 -3.86
C TYR A 10 18.42 -25.66 -5.13
N TRP A 11 19.32 -26.51 -5.62
CA TRP A 11 19.06 -27.33 -6.82
C TRP A 11 18.13 -28.52 -6.59
N SER A 12 17.86 -28.88 -5.33
CA SER A 12 16.90 -29.94 -4.97
C SER A 12 15.55 -29.40 -4.51
N ALA A 13 15.40 -28.07 -4.39
CA ALA A 13 14.15 -27.43 -4.05
C ALA A 13 13.11 -27.64 -5.15
N THR A 14 11.87 -27.91 -4.75
CA THR A 14 10.81 -28.16 -5.71
C THR A 14 10.27 -26.83 -6.22
N TRP A 15 9.86 -26.75 -7.48
CA TRP A 15 9.41 -25.49 -8.09
C TRP A 15 8.25 -24.84 -7.31
N TYR A 16 7.39 -25.63 -6.67
CA TYR A 16 6.28 -25.12 -5.85
C TYR A 16 6.74 -24.50 -4.52
N ASP A 17 7.95 -24.77 -4.04
CA ASP A 17 8.49 -24.14 -2.82
C ASP A 17 8.68 -22.63 -3.03
N SER A 18 8.88 -22.19 -4.28
CA SER A 18 8.93 -20.77 -4.64
C SER A 18 7.55 -20.10 -4.60
N LEU A 19 6.48 -20.87 -4.85
CA LEU A 19 5.10 -20.38 -4.79
C LEU A 19 4.68 -20.08 -3.35
N LEU A 20 5.23 -20.85 -2.40
CA LEU A 20 5.04 -20.65 -0.97
C LEU A 20 5.41 -19.23 -0.54
N GLY A 21 6.61 -18.77 -0.89
CA GLY A 21 7.05 -17.41 -0.58
C GLY A 21 6.27 -16.31 -1.33
N ALA A 22 5.65 -16.63 -2.47
CA ALA A 22 4.74 -15.71 -3.15
C ALA A 22 3.40 -15.60 -2.42
N LEU A 23 2.86 -16.72 -1.90
CA LEU A 23 1.64 -16.75 -1.09
C LEU A 23 1.80 -15.97 0.21
N GLU A 24 2.93 -16.11 0.89
CA GLU A 24 3.24 -15.32 2.09
C GLU A 24 3.11 -13.81 1.83
N ARG A 25 3.64 -13.34 0.70
CA ARG A 25 3.52 -11.92 0.28
C ARG A 25 2.07 -11.55 0.01
N LEU A 26 1.33 -12.39 -0.70
CA LEU A 26 -0.08 -12.16 -1.01
C LEU A 26 -0.92 -12.00 0.26
N PHE A 27 -0.66 -12.78 1.31
CA PHE A 27 -1.34 -12.68 2.61
C PHE A 27 -0.86 -11.51 3.47
N THR A 28 0.40 -11.11 3.31
CA THR A 28 0.96 -9.95 4.00
C THR A 28 0.35 -8.63 3.51
N LEU A 29 0.09 -8.50 2.20
CA LEU A 29 -0.48 -7.28 1.62
C LEU A 29 -1.78 -6.79 2.29
N PRO A 30 -2.86 -7.59 2.40
CA PRO A 30 -4.09 -7.14 3.05
C PRO A 30 -3.88 -6.86 4.54
N THR A 31 -2.99 -7.60 5.21
CA THR A 31 -2.63 -7.36 6.62
C THR A 31 -2.00 -6.00 6.79
N GLN A 32 -1.07 -5.61 5.93
CA GLN A 32 -0.42 -4.30 6.00
C GLN A 32 -1.37 -3.15 5.66
N ILE A 33 -2.28 -3.36 4.72
CA ILE A 33 -3.34 -2.39 4.42
C ILE A 33 -4.27 -2.24 5.64
N ALA A 34 -4.68 -3.33 6.28
CA ALA A 34 -5.53 -3.28 7.48
C ALA A 34 -4.84 -2.55 8.63
N LEU A 35 -3.54 -2.78 8.84
CA LEU A 35 -2.74 -2.05 9.83
C LEU A 35 -2.67 -0.55 9.53
N ALA A 36 -2.46 -0.16 8.27
CA ALA A 36 -2.50 1.25 7.87
C ALA A 36 -3.88 1.88 8.12
N VAL A 37 -4.96 1.14 7.84
CA VAL A 37 -6.33 1.58 8.14
C VAL A 37 -6.56 1.74 9.65
N LEU A 38 -6.07 0.82 10.48
CA LEU A 38 -6.15 0.93 11.94
C LEU A 38 -5.41 2.17 12.45
N VAL A 39 -4.21 2.43 11.94
CA VAL A 39 -3.45 3.65 12.28
C VAL A 39 -4.22 4.91 11.82
N LEU A 40 -4.84 4.88 10.64
CA LEU A 40 -5.68 5.99 10.15
C LEU A 40 -6.88 6.26 11.09
N GLN A 41 -7.44 5.23 11.73
CA GLN A 41 -8.50 5.42 12.73
C GLN A 41 -8.05 6.29 13.91
N ALA A 42 -6.76 6.26 14.28
CA ALA A 42 -6.24 7.09 15.35
C ALA A 42 -6.40 8.59 15.03
N PHE A 43 -6.23 8.98 13.77
CA PHE A 43 -6.34 10.35 13.31
C PHE A 43 -7.79 10.76 13.05
N THR A 44 -8.57 9.93 12.35
CA THR A 44 -9.98 10.24 12.03
C THR A 44 -10.85 10.30 13.29
N ARG A 45 -10.58 9.46 14.29
CA ARG A 45 -11.33 9.43 15.57
C ARG A 45 -10.63 10.15 16.72
N LYS A 46 -9.43 10.70 16.50
CA LYS A 46 -8.59 11.39 17.51
C LYS A 46 -8.34 10.55 18.76
N GLN A 47 -8.12 9.25 18.58
CA GLN A 47 -7.96 8.27 19.66
C GLN A 47 -6.65 7.49 19.48
N GLY A 48 -5.66 7.71 20.33
CA GLY A 48 -4.35 7.05 20.20
C GLY A 48 -4.36 5.54 20.40
N TRP A 49 -5.40 4.98 21.02
CA TRP A 49 -5.49 3.54 21.32
C TRP A 49 -5.49 2.66 20.06
N TRP A 50 -5.95 3.20 18.92
CA TRP A 50 -5.97 2.50 17.62
C TRP A 50 -4.57 2.13 17.13
N VAL A 51 -3.54 2.89 17.49
CA VAL A 51 -2.15 2.55 17.16
C VAL A 51 -1.71 1.31 17.93
N TRP A 52 -2.08 1.20 19.21
CA TRP A 52 -1.78 0.01 20.02
C TRP A 52 -2.50 -1.23 19.52
N LEU A 53 -3.73 -1.10 19.00
CA LEU A 53 -4.38 -2.21 18.29
C LEU A 53 -3.60 -2.65 17.06
N ALA A 54 -3.12 -1.71 16.24
CA ALA A 54 -2.35 -2.05 15.06
C ALA A 54 -1.06 -2.79 15.44
N VAL A 55 -0.30 -2.27 16.42
CA VAL A 55 0.91 -2.92 16.92
C VAL A 55 0.61 -4.30 17.51
N GLY A 56 -0.44 -4.42 18.32
CA GLY A 56 -0.85 -5.69 18.91
C GLY A 56 -1.27 -6.71 17.87
N TYR A 57 -2.07 -6.31 16.89
CA TYR A 57 -2.49 -7.19 15.78
C TYR A 57 -1.29 -7.65 14.95
N HIS A 58 -0.39 -6.74 14.60
CA HIS A 58 0.85 -7.07 13.88
C HIS A 58 1.69 -8.09 14.65
N ALA A 59 1.93 -7.84 15.94
CA ALA A 59 2.72 -8.73 16.78
C ALA A 59 2.08 -10.12 16.91
N VAL A 60 0.74 -10.21 16.99
CA VAL A 60 0.03 -11.48 17.06
C VAL A 60 0.19 -12.27 15.76
N VAL A 61 0.06 -11.64 14.60
CA VAL A 61 0.24 -12.31 13.30
C VAL A 61 1.66 -12.87 13.18
N ASP A 62 2.68 -12.04 13.45
CA ASP A 62 4.08 -12.41 13.34
C ASP A 62 4.48 -13.51 14.33
N ALA A 63 4.07 -13.37 15.59
CA ALA A 63 4.32 -14.38 16.62
C ALA A 63 3.66 -15.71 16.26
N THR A 64 2.45 -15.67 15.69
CA THR A 64 1.73 -16.88 15.26
C THR A 64 2.45 -17.58 14.12
N ALA A 65 2.96 -16.84 13.13
CA ALA A 65 3.73 -17.40 12.01
C ALA A 65 4.96 -18.19 12.51
N ILE A 66 5.77 -17.56 13.36
CA ILE A 66 7.01 -18.16 13.88
C ILE A 66 6.71 -19.33 14.83
N PHE A 67 5.69 -19.21 15.67
CA PHE A 67 5.36 -20.26 16.64
C PHE A 67 4.81 -21.52 15.97
N LEU A 68 3.97 -21.36 14.93
CA LEU A 68 3.31 -22.48 14.27
C LEU A 68 4.22 -23.19 13.27
N VAL A 69 5.10 -22.49 12.57
CA VAL A 69 5.99 -23.13 11.58
C VAL A 69 6.86 -24.21 12.23
N GLY A 70 7.29 -24.00 13.49
CA GLY A 70 8.06 -24.97 14.25
C GLY A 70 7.24 -26.12 14.88
N LYS A 71 5.91 -26.01 14.95
CA LYS A 71 5.05 -27.01 15.64
C LYS A 71 4.22 -27.87 14.70
N VAL A 72 3.63 -27.25 13.68
CA VAL A 72 2.66 -27.92 12.79
C VAL A 72 3.13 -27.95 11.32
N GLY A 73 4.29 -27.35 11.05
CA GLY A 73 4.87 -27.28 9.71
C GLY A 73 4.37 -26.10 8.87
N PRO A 74 5.02 -25.86 7.71
CA PRO A 74 4.79 -24.67 6.89
C PRO A 74 3.37 -24.58 6.31
N TYR A 75 2.85 -25.68 5.74
CA TYR A 75 1.54 -25.68 5.08
C TYR A 75 0.35 -25.35 6.01
N TRP A 76 0.37 -25.88 7.24
CA TRP A 76 -0.66 -25.54 8.24
C TRP A 76 -0.52 -24.10 8.74
N THR A 77 0.71 -23.63 8.86
CA THR A 77 1.00 -22.24 9.23
C THR A 77 0.45 -21.29 8.18
N GLU A 78 0.68 -21.55 6.91
CA GLU A 78 0.14 -20.75 5.80
C GLU A 78 -1.38 -20.69 5.80
N THR A 79 -2.06 -21.80 6.08
CA THR A 79 -3.53 -21.82 6.15
C THR A 79 -4.03 -20.86 7.24
N ILE A 80 -3.36 -20.84 8.39
CA ILE A 80 -3.70 -19.97 9.51
C ILE A 80 -3.38 -18.50 9.19
N ILE A 81 -2.22 -18.23 8.57
CA ILE A 81 -1.85 -16.88 8.13
C ILE A 81 -2.79 -16.37 7.02
N GLY A 82 -3.23 -17.24 6.11
CA GLY A 82 -4.28 -16.94 5.15
C GLY A 82 -5.60 -16.57 5.84
N GLY A 83 -5.93 -17.22 6.95
CA GLY A 83 -7.04 -16.83 7.83
C GLY A 83 -6.92 -15.41 8.38
N PHE A 84 -5.73 -15.01 8.83
CA PHE A 84 -5.45 -13.63 9.24
C PHE A 84 -5.57 -12.66 8.07
N ALA A 85 -5.13 -13.02 6.87
CA ALA A 85 -5.30 -12.19 5.67
C ALA A 85 -6.79 -11.94 5.36
N ILE A 86 -7.65 -12.96 5.51
CA ILE A 86 -9.10 -12.81 5.36
C ILE A 86 -9.67 -11.91 6.45
N LEU A 87 -9.25 -12.09 7.71
CA LEU A 87 -9.65 -11.21 8.82
C LEU A 87 -9.23 -9.76 8.55
N SER A 88 -8.04 -9.53 8.01
CA SER A 88 -7.55 -8.22 7.60
C SER A 88 -8.43 -7.59 6.53
N LEU A 89 -8.89 -8.35 5.54
CA LEU A 89 -9.88 -7.88 4.55
C LEU A 89 -11.18 -7.46 5.23
N VAL A 90 -11.70 -8.26 6.18
CA VAL A 90 -12.91 -7.91 6.95
C VAL A 90 -12.71 -6.60 7.69
N ILE A 91 -11.56 -6.40 8.37
CA ILE A 91 -11.23 -5.15 9.05
C ILE A 91 -11.27 -3.96 8.09
N ILE A 92 -10.66 -4.10 6.91
CA ILE A 92 -10.65 -3.04 5.88
C ILE A 92 -12.08 -2.68 5.47
N PHE A 93 -12.93 -3.67 5.17
CA PHE A 93 -14.30 -3.40 4.73
C PHE A 93 -15.19 -2.84 5.83
N VAL A 94 -15.02 -3.27 7.08
CA VAL A 94 -15.78 -2.79 8.24
C VAL A 94 -15.39 -1.35 8.60
N LEU A 95 -14.10 -1.01 8.50
CA LEU A 95 -13.60 0.34 8.81
C LEU A 95 -13.64 1.30 7.62
N ARG A 96 -14.05 0.83 6.44
CA ARG A 96 -14.20 1.66 5.25
C ARG A 96 -15.30 2.69 5.50
N GLN A 97 -14.89 3.95 5.59
CA GLN A 97 -15.83 5.07 5.63
C GLN A 97 -16.21 5.43 4.19
N PRO A 98 -17.50 5.67 3.89
CA PRO A 98 -17.90 6.23 2.61
C PRO A 98 -17.23 7.60 2.45
N GLU A 99 -16.80 7.90 1.23
CA GLU A 99 -16.35 9.25 0.91
C GLU A 99 -17.48 10.21 1.28
N PRO A 100 -17.23 11.23 2.12
CA PRO A 100 -18.25 12.22 2.40
C PRO A 100 -18.63 12.80 1.04
N LEU A 101 -19.90 12.65 0.67
CA LEU A 101 -20.44 13.33 -0.50
C LEU A 101 -20.06 14.78 -0.33
N SER A 102 -19.17 15.24 -1.19
CA SER A 102 -18.75 16.62 -1.21
C SER A 102 -19.95 17.40 -1.74
N GLU A 103 -20.92 17.67 -0.86
CA GLU A 103 -21.57 18.98 -0.78
C GLU A 103 -20.51 20.03 -0.38
N ALA A 104 -19.33 20.01 -1.02
CA ALA A 104 -18.81 21.26 -1.49
C ALA A 104 -19.95 21.80 -2.34
N GLU A 105 -20.74 22.67 -1.71
CA GLU A 105 -21.18 23.90 -2.31
C GLU A 105 -19.99 24.37 -3.14
N VAL A 106 -19.90 23.87 -4.38
CA VAL A 106 -19.08 24.45 -5.42
C VAL A 106 -19.55 25.88 -5.31
N PRO A 107 -18.71 26.80 -4.81
CA PRO A 107 -19.16 28.17 -4.71
C PRO A 107 -19.68 28.45 -6.10
N ASP A 108 -20.92 28.93 -6.21
CA ASP A 108 -21.41 29.40 -7.49
C ASP A 108 -20.50 30.59 -7.80
N LEU A 109 -19.33 30.30 -8.39
CA LEU A 109 -18.29 31.24 -8.75
C LEU A 109 -18.77 32.09 -9.93
N GLY A 110 -20.07 32.06 -10.22
CA GLY A 110 -20.67 32.46 -11.47
C GLY A 110 -20.04 31.69 -12.63
N PRO A 111 -20.35 32.11 -13.87
CA PRO A 111 -19.54 31.73 -15.00
C PRO A 111 -18.10 32.17 -14.72
N ILE A 112 -17.18 31.22 -14.58
CA ILE A 112 -15.75 31.50 -14.62
C ILE A 112 -15.54 32.27 -15.94
N PRO A 113 -15.16 33.56 -15.92
CA PRO A 113 -14.96 34.29 -17.15
C PRO A 113 -13.94 33.52 -17.97
N ALA A 114 -14.28 33.18 -19.21
CA ALA A 114 -13.36 32.53 -20.11
C ALA A 114 -12.09 33.38 -20.11
N LEU A 115 -10.98 32.82 -19.63
CA LEU A 115 -9.69 33.49 -19.66
C LEU A 115 -9.41 33.80 -21.13
N SER A 116 -9.62 35.05 -21.52
CA SER A 116 -9.33 35.52 -22.86
C SER A 116 -7.81 35.60 -22.97
N PHE A 117 -7.21 34.50 -23.40
CA PHE A 117 -5.82 34.50 -23.81
C PHE A 117 -5.75 35.22 -25.15
N THR A 118 -5.33 36.49 -25.11
CA THR A 118 -4.89 37.20 -26.31
C THR A 118 -3.40 36.90 -26.46
N PRO A 119 -2.97 36.07 -27.42
CA PRO A 119 -1.55 35.89 -27.67
C PRO A 119 -0.97 37.26 -28.01
N GLN A 120 -0.01 37.74 -27.22
CA GLN A 120 0.73 38.93 -27.64
C GLN A 120 1.52 38.54 -28.90
N PRO A 121 1.41 39.30 -30.00
CA PRO A 121 2.25 39.05 -31.17
C PRO A 121 3.70 39.18 -30.72
N VAL A 122 4.47 38.10 -30.92
CA VAL A 122 5.90 38.10 -30.66
C VAL A 122 6.52 39.08 -31.66
N GLU A 123 7.22 40.11 -31.18
CA GLU A 123 7.92 41.05 -32.04
C GLU A 123 9.07 40.33 -32.75
N GLU A 124 8.90 40.04 -34.05
CA GLU A 124 9.89 39.42 -34.92
C GLU A 124 10.97 40.43 -35.37
N THR A 125 11.57 41.15 -34.42
CA THR A 125 12.74 42.00 -34.70
C THR A 125 14.00 41.15 -34.75
N GLU A 126 14.98 41.54 -35.58
CA GLU A 126 16.27 40.81 -35.72
C GLU A 126 16.93 40.58 -34.34
N GLU A 127 16.85 41.58 -33.46
CA GLU A 127 17.35 41.51 -32.08
C GLU A 127 16.67 40.43 -31.24
N ASN A 128 15.33 40.28 -31.36
CA ASN A 128 14.56 39.30 -30.59
C ASN A 128 14.78 37.86 -31.13
N ILE A 129 15.02 37.74 -32.43
CA ILE A 129 15.37 36.46 -33.08
C ILE A 129 16.79 36.03 -32.67
N GLU A 130 17.75 36.96 -32.57
CA GLU A 130 19.10 36.65 -32.08
C GLU A 130 19.09 36.22 -30.61
N LYS A 131 18.27 36.87 -29.78
CA LYS A 131 18.16 36.59 -28.34
C LYS A 131 17.55 35.23 -28.02
N THR A 132 16.65 34.73 -28.86
CA THR A 132 15.99 33.42 -28.70
C THR A 132 16.78 32.27 -29.32
N ARG A 133 17.84 32.54 -30.10
CA ARG A 133 18.65 31.53 -30.80
C ARG A 133 19.41 30.54 -29.89
N TYR A 134 19.69 30.95 -28.65
CA TYR A 134 20.52 30.19 -27.70
C TYR A 134 19.82 29.91 -26.36
N GLN A 135 18.52 30.15 -26.25
CA GLN A 135 17.69 29.72 -25.11
C GLN A 135 17.07 28.35 -25.38
#